data_AF-A0A0M9AD40-F1
#
_entry.id   AF-A0A0M9AD40-F1
#
_cell.length_a   1.000
_cell.length_b   1.000
_cell.length_c   1.000
_cell.angle_alpha   90.00
_cell.angle_beta   90.00
_cell.angle_gamma   90.00
#
_symmetry.space_group_name_H-M   'P 1'
#
loop_
_entity.id
_entity.type
_entity.pdbx_description
1 polymer ?
#
loop_
_entity_poly.entity_id
_entity_poly.type
_entity_poly.pdbx_seq_one_letter_code
_entity_poly.pdbx_strand_id
1 'polypeptide(L)'
;MSPEEVLTLLAPWLEGPFTLEEARERYGPLVEKALKARALKPVPTRFGEVLVPSGKGRRALGLTRFYTPRPSTLEDLIAVRREVERLQGQGYRLVAFERRRRPLALLEKEGEKVLVVAAVGEGKVGGRDLTRQVDRVVVLVPEPGWATGRGRQVEVRAVWT
;
A
#
# COMPACT_ATOMS: atom_id res chain seq x y z
N MET A 1 9.50 5.16 -27.47
CA MET A 1 8.48 5.08 -26.42
C MET A 1 8.36 6.45 -25.81
N SER A 2 7.19 7.08 -25.91
CA SER A 2 6.92 8.42 -25.39
C SER A 2 6.85 8.41 -23.84
N PRO A 3 6.97 9.58 -23.18
CA PRO A 3 6.75 9.68 -21.74
C PRO A 3 5.36 9.19 -21.29
N GLU A 4 4.32 9.49 -22.07
CA GLU A 4 2.94 9.06 -21.81
C GLU A 4 2.82 7.54 -21.85
N GLU A 5 3.43 6.88 -22.84
CA GLU A 5 3.45 5.42 -22.91
C GLU A 5 4.14 4.79 -21.69
N VAL A 6 5.18 5.44 -21.14
CA VAL A 6 5.83 4.95 -19.91
C VAL A 6 4.92 5.15 -18.70
N LEU A 7 4.18 6.25 -18.60
CA LEU A 7 3.23 6.48 -17.50
C LEU A 7 2.10 5.43 -17.50
N THR A 8 1.58 5.04 -18.67
CA THR A 8 0.61 3.94 -18.76
C THR A 8 1.18 2.63 -18.21
N LEU A 9 2.46 2.32 -18.49
CA LEU A 9 3.13 1.13 -17.95
C LEU A 9 3.38 1.19 -16.44
N LEU A 10 3.18 2.34 -15.81
CA LEU A 10 3.32 2.54 -14.37
C LEU A 10 1.98 2.50 -13.61
N ALA A 11 0.86 2.21 -14.28
CA ALA A 11 -0.45 2.09 -13.63
C ALA A 11 -0.44 1.17 -12.40
N PRO A 12 0.18 -0.04 -12.43
CA PRO A 12 0.32 -0.90 -11.25
C PRO A 12 1.14 -0.32 -10.10
N TRP A 13 1.87 0.77 -10.30
CA TRP A 13 2.54 1.47 -9.21
C TRP A 13 1.72 2.67 -8.71
N LEU A 14 1.10 3.39 -9.64
CA LEU A 14 0.34 4.61 -9.35
C LEU A 14 -0.90 4.32 -8.52
N GLU A 15 -1.65 3.28 -8.86
CA GLU A 15 -2.90 2.90 -8.16
C GLU A 15 -2.65 2.28 -6.76
N GLY A 16 -1.40 1.87 -6.49
CA GLY A 16 -1.00 1.22 -5.24
C GLY A 16 -0.02 0.10 -5.59
N PRO A 17 1.03 -0.18 -4.80
CA PRO A 17 1.92 -1.27 -5.18
C PRO A 17 1.13 -2.58 -5.16
N PHE A 18 1.26 -3.34 -6.24
CA PHE A 18 0.70 -4.68 -6.38
C PHE A 18 1.82 -5.72 -6.32
N THR A 19 1.48 -6.90 -5.82
CA THR A 19 2.31 -8.08 -6.09
C THR A 19 2.29 -8.35 -7.60
N LEU A 20 3.30 -9.07 -8.10
CA LEU A 20 3.38 -9.46 -9.50
C LEU A 20 2.15 -10.28 -9.91
N GLU A 21 1.66 -11.13 -9.02
CA GLU A 21 0.45 -11.93 -9.20
C GLU A 21 -0.80 -11.04 -9.31
N GLU A 22 -1.04 -10.17 -8.33
CA GLU A 22 -2.18 -9.22 -8.35
C GLU A 22 -2.14 -8.33 -9.59
N ALA A 23 -0.96 -7.85 -9.96
CA ALA A 23 -0.80 -7.00 -11.12
C ALA A 23 -1.14 -7.75 -12.40
N ARG A 24 -0.73 -9.03 -12.52
CA ARG A 24 -1.04 -9.86 -13.70
C ARG A 24 -2.54 -10.11 -13.80
N GLU A 25 -3.20 -10.38 -12.67
CA GLU A 25 -4.65 -10.57 -12.63
C GLU A 25 -5.40 -9.30 -13.06
N ARG A 26 -5.00 -8.13 -12.52
CA ARG A 26 -5.72 -6.87 -12.76
C ARG A 26 -5.39 -6.19 -14.09
N TYR A 27 -4.12 -6.20 -14.51
CA TYR A 27 -3.65 -5.45 -15.68
C TYR A 27 -3.22 -6.33 -16.87
N GLY A 28 -3.17 -7.65 -16.69
CA GLY A 28 -2.92 -8.61 -17.75
C GLY A 28 -1.66 -8.30 -18.58
N PRO A 29 -1.75 -8.23 -19.92
CA PRO A 29 -0.60 -8.01 -20.81
C PRO A 29 0.20 -6.72 -20.54
N LEU A 30 -0.39 -5.73 -19.87
CA LEU A 30 0.29 -4.48 -19.53
C LEU A 30 1.51 -4.73 -18.62
N VAL A 31 1.42 -5.71 -17.72
CA VAL A 31 2.52 -6.06 -16.79
C VAL A 31 3.74 -6.55 -17.56
N GLU A 32 3.54 -7.49 -18.47
CA GLU A 32 4.64 -8.05 -19.28
C GLU A 32 5.27 -6.97 -20.18
N LYS A 33 4.44 -6.08 -20.74
CA LYS A 33 4.94 -4.90 -21.47
C LYS A 33 5.76 -3.99 -20.56
N ALA A 34 5.32 -3.75 -19.33
CA ALA A 34 6.02 -2.90 -18.36
C ALA A 34 7.37 -3.51 -17.92
N LEU A 35 7.42 -4.83 -17.70
CA LEU A 35 8.64 -5.55 -17.36
C LEU A 35 9.64 -5.57 -18.54
N LYS A 36 9.19 -5.93 -19.74
CA LYS A 36 10.02 -5.96 -20.96
C LYS A 36 10.57 -4.58 -21.29
N ALA A 37 9.74 -3.53 -21.14
CA ALA A 37 10.15 -2.15 -21.35
C ALA A 37 11.04 -1.59 -20.22
N ARG A 38 11.28 -2.39 -19.17
CA ARG A 38 11.92 -2.02 -17.92
C ARG A 38 11.32 -0.75 -17.34
N ALA A 39 10.00 -0.58 -17.37
CA ALA A 39 9.31 0.52 -16.68
C ALA A 39 9.09 0.17 -15.20
N LEU A 40 8.71 -1.08 -14.95
CA LEU A 40 8.61 -1.69 -13.62
C LEU A 40 9.70 -2.76 -13.45
N LYS A 41 9.97 -3.14 -12.20
CA LYS A 41 10.79 -4.29 -11.83
C LYS A 41 10.18 -4.98 -10.61
N PRO A 42 10.35 -6.30 -10.46
CA PRO A 42 9.97 -6.99 -9.22
C PRO A 42 10.98 -6.69 -8.10
N VAL A 43 10.49 -6.66 -6.87
CA VAL A 43 11.27 -6.64 -5.63
C VAL A 43 10.69 -7.71 -4.69
N PRO A 44 11.51 -8.63 -4.16
CA PRO A 44 11.02 -9.67 -3.28
C PRO A 44 10.54 -9.09 -1.94
N THR A 45 9.39 -9.60 -1.47
CA THR A 45 8.80 -9.32 -0.16
C THR A 45 8.17 -10.59 0.41
N ARG A 46 7.66 -10.54 1.64
CA ARG A 46 6.89 -11.64 2.23
C ARG A 46 5.53 -11.88 1.55
N PHE A 47 4.98 -10.90 0.83
CA PHE A 47 3.78 -11.07 0.00
C PHE A 47 4.08 -11.58 -1.42
N GLY A 48 5.33 -11.98 -1.69
CA GLY A 48 5.82 -12.29 -3.02
C GLY A 48 6.53 -11.11 -3.67
N GLU A 49 6.79 -11.21 -4.97
CA GLU A 49 7.43 -10.12 -5.72
C GLU A 49 6.48 -8.95 -5.90
N VAL A 50 6.94 -7.73 -5.62
CA VAL A 50 6.17 -6.50 -5.72
C VAL A 50 6.69 -5.64 -6.85
N LEU A 51 5.79 -5.12 -7.68
CA LEU A 51 6.17 -4.25 -8.78
C LEU A 51 6.48 -2.85 -8.28
N VAL A 52 7.68 -2.38 -8.61
CA VAL A 52 8.13 -1.02 -8.31
C VAL A 52 8.70 -0.34 -9.56
N PRO A 53 8.72 1.01 -9.62
CA PRO A 53 9.36 1.73 -10.71
C PRO A 53 10.83 1.37 -10.82
N SER A 54 11.24 0.97 -12.03
CA SER A 54 12.65 0.79 -12.36
C SER A 54 13.37 2.14 -12.47
N GLY A 55 14.64 2.15 -12.88
CA GLY A 55 15.32 3.40 -13.28
C GLY A 55 14.57 4.20 -14.36
N LYS A 56 13.98 3.54 -15.35
CA LYS A 56 13.20 4.21 -16.41
C LYS A 56 11.86 4.71 -15.87
N GLY A 57 11.16 3.89 -15.09
CA GLY A 57 9.89 4.28 -14.47
C GLY A 57 10.04 5.47 -13.53
N ARG A 58 11.07 5.48 -12.68
CA ARG A 58 11.36 6.60 -11.77
C ARG A 58 11.59 7.91 -12.50
N ARG A 59 12.35 7.89 -13.61
CA ARG A 59 12.58 9.08 -14.44
C ARG A 59 11.27 9.63 -15.02
N ALA A 60 10.38 8.75 -15.50
CA ALA A 60 9.07 9.17 -16.00
C ALA A 60 8.19 9.81 -14.90
N LEU A 61 8.36 9.40 -13.64
CA LEU A 61 7.68 9.99 -12.48
C LEU A 61 8.37 11.27 -11.94
N GLY A 62 9.42 11.78 -12.59
CA GLY A 62 10.19 12.92 -12.09
C GLY A 62 10.93 12.64 -10.78
N LEU A 63 11.13 11.36 -10.41
CA LEU A 63 11.79 10.98 -9.17
C LEU A 63 13.31 11.04 -9.37
N THR A 64 13.94 12.02 -8.72
CA THR A 64 15.37 12.33 -8.86
C THR A 64 16.28 11.51 -7.94
N ARG A 65 15.73 10.82 -6.93
CA ARG A 65 16.49 9.99 -5.98
C ARG A 65 16.36 8.50 -6.32
N PHE A 66 17.43 7.75 -6.14
CA PHE A 66 17.52 6.29 -6.27
C PHE A 66 16.69 5.50 -5.25
N TYR A 67 15.64 6.08 -4.66
CA TYR A 67 14.85 5.40 -3.66
C TYR A 67 14.03 4.27 -4.32
N THR A 68 14.48 3.03 -4.12
CA THR A 68 13.59 1.88 -4.17
C THR A 68 13.09 1.73 -2.73
N PRO A 69 11.77 1.74 -2.47
CA PRO A 69 11.26 1.48 -1.13
C PRO A 69 11.84 0.19 -0.56
N ARG A 70 12.07 0.17 0.76
CA ARG A 70 12.52 -1.06 1.44
C ARG A 70 11.40 -2.11 1.33
N PRO A 71 11.72 -3.42 1.30
CA PRO A 71 10.72 -4.48 1.29
C PRO A 71 9.65 -4.31 2.38
N SER A 72 10.05 -3.96 3.61
CA SER A 72 9.15 -3.68 4.72
C SER A 72 8.14 -2.55 4.43
N THR A 73 8.56 -1.49 3.74
CA THR A 73 7.66 -0.39 3.33
C THR A 73 6.69 -0.85 2.23
N LEU A 74 7.12 -1.74 1.33
CA LEU A 74 6.25 -2.32 0.31
C LEU A 74 5.19 -3.22 0.95
N GLU A 75 5.59 -4.02 1.93
CA GLU A 75 4.68 -4.87 2.72
C GLU A 75 3.61 -4.04 3.42
N ASP A 76 4.00 -2.94 4.08
CA ASP A 76 3.06 -2.01 4.71
C ASP A 76 2.10 -1.38 3.69
N LEU A 77 2.61 -0.94 2.52
CA LEU A 77 1.78 -0.31 1.48
C LEU A 77 0.75 -1.29 0.89
N ILE A 78 1.16 -2.53 0.64
CA ILE A 78 0.27 -3.59 0.14
C ILE A 78 -0.82 -3.86 1.16
N ALA A 79 -0.44 -4.05 2.43
CA ALA A 79 -1.38 -4.30 3.50
C ALA A 79 -2.46 -3.20 3.58
N VAL A 80 -2.04 -1.92 3.61
CA VAL A 80 -3.01 -0.81 3.64
C VAL A 80 -3.87 -0.78 2.39
N ARG A 81 -3.29 -0.98 1.19
CA ARG A 81 -4.04 -1.03 -0.07
C ARG A 81 -5.13 -2.10 -0.03
N ARG A 82 -4.80 -3.34 0.37
CA ARG A 82 -5.77 -4.45 0.46
C ARG A 82 -6.93 -4.10 1.36
N GLU A 83 -6.63 -3.54 2.53
CA GLU A 83 -7.64 -3.18 3.51
C GLU A 83 -8.49 -1.99 3.07
N VAL A 84 -7.90 -1.02 2.38
CA VAL A 84 -8.62 0.07 1.72
C VAL A 84 -9.61 -0.47 0.70
N GLU A 85 -9.18 -1.36 -0.20
CA GLU A 85 -10.08 -1.95 -1.19
C GLU A 85 -11.22 -2.76 -0.55
N ARG A 86 -10.91 -3.52 0.51
CA ARG A 86 -11.91 -4.25 1.28
C ARG A 86 -12.96 -3.32 1.89
N LEU A 87 -12.53 -2.21 2.51
CA LEU A 87 -13.43 -1.21 3.08
C LEU A 87 -14.21 -0.44 2.01
N GLN A 88 -13.60 -0.14 0.87
CA GLN A 88 -14.31 0.43 -0.28
C GLN A 88 -15.42 -0.50 -0.79
N GLY A 89 -15.17 -1.81 -0.83
CA GLY A 89 -16.21 -2.82 -1.10
C GLY A 89 -17.35 -2.85 -0.07
N GLN A 90 -17.16 -2.25 1.11
CA GLN A 90 -18.18 -2.08 2.16
C GLN A 90 -18.87 -0.71 2.13
N GLY A 91 -18.57 0.11 1.12
CA GLY A 91 -19.14 1.44 0.93
C GLY A 91 -18.37 2.58 1.61
N TYR A 92 -17.17 2.34 2.13
CA TYR A 92 -16.32 3.44 2.63
C TYR A 92 -15.68 4.20 1.46
N ARG A 93 -15.57 5.52 1.59
CA ARG A 93 -14.86 6.39 0.65
C ARG A 93 -13.46 6.69 1.17
N LEU A 94 -12.45 6.55 0.31
CA LEU A 94 -11.08 6.96 0.63
C LEU A 94 -11.00 8.51 0.69
N VAL A 95 -10.56 9.04 1.83
CA VAL A 95 -10.39 10.48 2.07
C VAL A 95 -8.95 10.89 1.85
N ALA A 96 -8.00 10.12 2.40
CA ALA A 96 -6.57 10.41 2.28
C ALA A 96 -5.75 9.12 2.31
N PHE A 97 -4.62 9.11 1.59
CA PHE A 97 -3.65 8.01 1.61
C PHE A 97 -2.22 8.56 1.63
N GLU A 98 -1.48 8.30 2.69
CA GLU A 98 -0.07 8.67 2.85
C GLU A 98 0.82 7.44 2.61
N ARG A 99 1.83 7.57 1.74
CA ARG A 99 2.63 6.45 1.22
C ARG A 99 4.10 6.46 1.65
N ARG A 100 4.62 7.55 2.25
CA ARG A 100 6.07 7.80 2.32
C ARG A 100 6.76 7.23 3.56
N ARG A 101 6.31 7.59 4.76
CA ARG A 101 7.01 7.26 6.02
C ARG A 101 6.37 6.10 6.76
N ARG A 102 5.05 6.12 6.87
CA ARG A 102 4.23 5.06 7.45
C ARG A 102 2.93 5.02 6.66
N PRO A 103 2.71 3.96 5.85
CA PRO A 103 1.50 3.83 5.09
C PRO A 103 0.27 3.93 6.00
N LEU A 104 -0.60 4.90 5.71
CA LEU A 104 -1.87 5.06 6.39
C LEU A 104 -2.93 5.56 5.42
N ALA A 105 -4.17 5.14 5.65
CA ALA A 105 -5.33 5.57 4.90
C ALA A 105 -6.44 6.03 5.84
N LEU A 106 -7.08 7.14 5.52
CA LEU A 106 -8.30 7.60 6.17
C LEU A 106 -9.47 7.33 5.23
N LEU A 107 -10.48 6.62 5.74
CA LEU A 107 -11.71 6.34 5.02
C LEU A 107 -12.90 6.84 5.82
N GLU A 108 -14.00 7.12 5.12
CA GLU A 108 -15.23 7.61 5.73
C GLU A 108 -16.47 6.93 5.14
N LYS A 109 -17.45 6.63 5.99
CA LYS A 109 -18.79 6.18 5.59
C LYS A 109 -19.82 6.74 6.55
N GLU A 110 -20.82 7.45 6.04
CA GLU A 110 -21.97 7.92 6.85
C GLU A 110 -21.55 8.65 8.15
N GLY A 111 -20.44 9.41 8.11
CA GLY A 111 -19.88 10.12 9.26
C GLY A 111 -18.89 9.32 10.11
N GLU A 112 -18.81 7.99 9.96
CA GLU A 112 -17.80 7.15 10.60
C GLU A 112 -16.45 7.29 9.88
N LYS A 113 -15.40 7.64 10.63
CA LYS A 113 -14.02 7.76 10.16
C LYS A 113 -13.19 6.57 10.61
N VAL A 114 -12.53 5.94 9.66
CA VAL A 114 -11.68 4.76 9.87
C VAL A 114 -10.26 5.08 9.45
N LEU A 115 -9.32 4.90 10.37
CA LEU A 115 -7.89 5.00 10.08
C LEU A 115 -7.28 3.61 9.94
N VAL A 116 -6.74 3.30 8.77
CA VAL A 116 -5.97 2.08 8.51
C VAL A 116 -4.48 2.40 8.63
N VAL A 117 -3.75 1.65 9.44
CA VAL A 117 -2.31 1.83 9.65
C VAL A 117 -1.61 0.49 9.57
N ALA A 118 -0.52 0.42 8.79
CA ALA A 118 0.33 -0.78 8.76
C ALA A 118 1.51 -0.69 9.72
N ALA A 119 1.85 -1.85 10.30
CA ALA A 119 3.05 -2.06 11.10
C ALA A 119 3.70 -3.41 10.80
N VAL A 120 3.53 -3.90 9.56
CA VAL A 120 4.03 -5.17 9.05
C VAL A 120 5.56 -5.17 9.00
N GLY A 121 6.16 -4.01 8.67
CA GLY A 121 7.59 -3.86 8.46
C GLY A 121 8.46 -3.64 9.71
N GLU A 122 7.97 -2.89 10.72
CA GLU A 122 8.77 -2.44 11.88
C GLU A 122 8.07 -2.59 13.23
N GLY A 123 6.86 -3.16 13.29
CA GLY A 123 6.21 -3.49 14.56
C GLY A 123 6.12 -2.32 15.55
N LYS A 124 5.81 -1.09 15.08
CA LYS A 124 5.49 0.07 15.95
C LYS A 124 4.39 0.94 15.35
N VAL A 125 3.18 0.94 15.92
CA VAL A 125 2.14 1.93 15.57
C VAL A 125 2.59 3.28 16.11
N GLY A 126 2.66 4.28 15.23
CA GLY A 126 2.89 5.68 15.62
C GLY A 126 1.61 6.45 15.40
N GLY A 127 1.35 7.45 16.26
CA GLY A 127 0.21 8.35 16.08
C GLY A 127 -0.93 8.18 17.08
N ARG A 128 -0.62 8.16 18.39
CA ARG A 128 -1.62 8.30 19.46
C ARG A 128 -2.58 9.49 19.25
N ASP A 129 -2.15 10.50 18.49
CA ASP A 129 -2.94 11.69 18.21
C ASP A 129 -3.97 11.48 17.08
N LEU A 130 -3.67 10.66 16.07
CA LEU A 130 -4.62 10.34 14.99
C LEU A 130 -5.72 9.40 15.47
N THR A 131 -5.41 8.50 16.41
CA THR A 131 -6.38 7.58 17.00
C THR A 131 -7.46 8.29 17.82
N ARG A 132 -7.26 9.56 18.19
CA ARG A 132 -8.23 10.36 18.97
C ARG A 132 -9.24 11.11 18.11
N GLN A 133 -9.03 11.17 16.79
CA GLN A 133 -9.83 11.97 15.85
C GLN A 133 -10.67 11.12 14.90
N VAL A 134 -10.68 9.79 15.09
CA VAL A 134 -11.35 8.81 14.24
C VAL A 134 -12.14 7.84 15.10
N ASP A 135 -13.24 7.32 14.55
CA ASP A 135 -14.16 6.42 15.25
C ASP A 135 -13.63 4.99 15.34
N ARG A 136 -12.77 4.59 14.40
CA ARG A 136 -12.15 3.25 14.38
C ARG A 136 -10.74 3.30 13.84
N VAL A 137 -9.86 2.50 14.45
CA VAL A 137 -8.48 2.30 13.96
C VAL A 137 -8.28 0.83 13.61
N VAL A 138 -7.94 0.54 12.36
CA VAL A 138 -7.53 -0.79 11.91
C VAL A 138 -6.02 -0.84 11.82
N VAL A 139 -5.42 -1.67 12.66
CA VAL A 139 -3.98 -1.88 12.73
C VAL A 139 -3.64 -3.19 12.03
N LEU A 140 -2.88 -3.09 10.95
CA LEU A 140 -2.44 -4.23 10.15
C LEU A 140 -1.08 -4.72 10.66
N VAL A 141 -1.04 -5.98 11.08
CA VAL A 141 0.08 -6.59 11.80
C VAL A 141 0.53 -7.86 11.12
N PRO A 142 1.80 -8.22 11.23
CA PRO A 142 2.29 -9.40 10.54
C PRO A 142 1.61 -10.69 11.05
N GLU A 143 1.55 -10.91 12.36
CA GLU A 143 1.01 -12.13 12.97
C GLU A 143 -0.03 -11.84 14.08
N PRO A 144 -0.96 -12.79 14.36
CA PRO A 144 -1.86 -12.70 15.51
C PRO A 144 -1.09 -12.65 16.84
N GLY A 145 -1.46 -11.74 17.74
CA GLY A 145 -0.82 -11.62 19.07
C GLY A 145 -0.11 -10.29 19.33
N TRP A 146 -0.16 -9.35 18.37
CA TRP A 146 0.37 -8.01 18.59
C TRP A 146 -0.48 -7.26 19.62
N ALA A 147 0.09 -7.05 20.82
CA ALA A 147 -0.62 -6.44 21.94
C ALA A 147 -0.84 -4.94 21.70
N THR A 148 -2.08 -4.54 21.43
CA THR A 148 -2.50 -3.14 21.51
C THR A 148 -3.05 -2.86 22.90
N GLY A 149 -2.60 -1.77 23.53
CA GLY A 149 -3.05 -1.36 24.87
C GLY A 149 -4.58 -1.21 24.95
N ARG A 150 -5.14 -1.42 26.15
CA ARG A 150 -6.59 -1.33 26.41
C ARG A 150 -7.10 0.09 26.14
N GLY A 151 -7.98 0.23 25.16
CA GLY A 151 -8.73 1.45 24.82
C GLY A 151 -9.77 1.11 23.75
N ARG A 152 -10.96 1.72 23.80
CA ARG A 152 -12.07 1.39 22.90
C ARG A 152 -11.71 1.73 21.44
N GLN A 153 -12.02 0.79 20.54
CA GLN A 153 -12.03 0.86 19.05
C GLN A 153 -10.69 0.76 18.29
N VAL A 154 -9.73 -0.02 18.81
CA VAL A 154 -8.61 -0.53 17.99
C VAL A 154 -8.92 -1.95 17.54
N GLU A 155 -9.00 -2.16 16.23
CA GLU A 155 -9.12 -3.47 15.59
C GLU A 155 -7.74 -3.91 15.08
N VAL A 156 -7.26 -5.07 15.50
CA VAL A 156 -5.98 -5.63 15.05
C VAL A 156 -6.25 -6.73 14.03
N ARG A 157 -5.65 -6.63 12.86
CA ARG A 157 -5.78 -7.61 11.78
C ARG A 157 -4.42 -8.15 11.36
N ALA A 158 -4.27 -9.47 11.43
CA ALA A 158 -3.12 -10.15 10.87
C ALA A 158 -3.18 -10.11 9.33
N VAL A 159 -2.04 -9.88 8.70
CA VAL A 159 -1.90 -9.86 7.23
C VAL A 159 -1.17 -11.08 6.69
N TRP A 160 -0.52 -11.87 7.54
CA TRP A 160 -0.01 -13.20 7.21
C TRP A 160 -0.92 -14.23 7.89
N THR A 161 -1.45 -15.17 7.10
CA THR A 161 -2.22 -16.33 7.53
C THR A 161 -1.78 -17.54 6.74
#